data_AF-A0A8T7FBC7-F1
#
_entry.id   AF-A0A8T7FBC7-F1
#
_cell.length_a   1.000
_cell.length_b   1.000
_cell.length_c   1.000
_cell.angle_alpha   90.00
_cell.angle_beta   90.00
_cell.angle_gamma   90.00
#
_symmetry.space_group_name_H-M   'P 1'
#
loop_
_entity.id
_entity.type
_entity.pdbx_description
1 polymer ?
#
loop_
_entity_poly.entity_id
_entity_poly.type
_entity_poly.pdbx_seq_one_letter_code
_entity_poly.pdbx_strand_id
1 'polypeptide(L)'
;MLNFDELLEAAERDPASANFAQLRRAYVDSPRYQPTNHFSQAKLQGMTNDVKDVEELALRCKKLADENPMDLEVRLILDFAYSEMEQHDLAAQQHAFINGNLEAIWASGDGKSFETAWVVVAVAEEYTLLSIMGYQMRQQSLMEQRGRWYDMLTCVPRKNPTAEPVEFYFDITDPFGYLSKLFG
;
A
#
# COMPACT_ATOMS: atom_id res chain seq x y z
N MET A 1 -12.35 -20.93 8.21
CA MET A 1 -11.54 -19.70 8.18
C MET A 1 -12.00 -18.96 6.94
N LEU A 2 -12.38 -17.68 7.05
CA LEU A 2 -12.84 -16.93 5.87
C LEU A 2 -11.69 -16.84 4.85
N ASN A 3 -12.01 -16.97 3.57
CA ASN A 3 -11.05 -16.79 2.48
C ASN A 3 -10.86 -15.29 2.18
N PHE A 4 -9.90 -14.95 1.31
CA PHE A 4 -9.59 -13.56 0.98
C PHE A 4 -10.80 -12.78 0.46
N ASP A 5 -11.60 -13.35 -0.44
CA ASP A 5 -12.74 -12.66 -1.04
C ASP A 5 -13.84 -12.38 0.00
N GLU A 6 -14.09 -13.31 0.92
CA GLU A 6 -15.05 -13.11 2.03
C GLU A 6 -14.59 -12.02 3.01
N LEU A 7 -13.29 -11.98 3.32
CA LEU A 7 -12.71 -10.94 4.18
C LEU A 7 -12.71 -9.58 3.49
N LEU A 8 -12.43 -9.56 2.18
CA LEU A 8 -12.46 -8.35 1.37
C LEU A 8 -13.88 -7.78 1.31
N GLU A 9 -14.87 -8.59 0.99
CA GLU A 9 -16.27 -8.16 0.93
C GLU A 9 -16.74 -7.62 2.30
N ALA A 10 -16.35 -8.29 3.39
CA ALA A 10 -16.64 -7.80 4.74
C ALA A 10 -15.97 -6.45 5.01
N ALA A 11 -14.70 -6.28 4.62
CA ALA A 11 -13.95 -5.06 4.78
C ALA A 11 -14.43 -3.91 3.89
N GLU A 12 -14.92 -4.19 2.69
CA GLU A 12 -15.53 -3.18 1.84
C GLU A 12 -16.87 -2.74 2.38
N ARG A 13 -17.69 -3.67 2.90
CA ARG A 13 -19.01 -3.35 3.47
C ARG A 13 -18.94 -2.57 4.78
N ASP A 14 -18.03 -2.94 5.67
CA ASP A 14 -17.84 -2.29 6.98
C ASP A 14 -16.34 -2.24 7.34
N PRO A 15 -15.58 -1.30 6.75
CA PRO A 15 -14.15 -1.21 7.00
C PRO A 15 -13.83 -0.94 8.48
N ALA A 16 -14.70 -0.23 9.20
CA ALA A 16 -14.44 0.17 10.58
C ALA A 16 -14.40 -1.02 11.56
N SER A 17 -15.02 -2.15 11.22
CA SER A 17 -15.00 -3.37 12.06
C SER A 17 -14.12 -4.49 11.50
N ALA A 18 -13.51 -4.27 10.33
CA ALA A 18 -12.76 -5.30 9.63
C ALA A 18 -11.38 -5.56 10.24
N ASN A 19 -10.95 -6.82 10.22
CA ASN A 19 -9.61 -7.20 10.64
C ASN A 19 -8.64 -7.15 9.44
N PHE A 20 -8.01 -5.99 9.24
CA PHE A 20 -7.09 -5.78 8.12
C PHE A 20 -5.81 -6.61 8.21
N ALA A 21 -5.32 -6.95 9.41
CA ALA A 21 -4.19 -7.86 9.54
C ALA A 21 -4.54 -9.26 8.97
N GLN A 22 -5.75 -9.75 9.28
CA GLN A 22 -6.24 -11.01 8.72
C GLN A 22 -6.49 -10.91 7.21
N LEU A 23 -7.10 -9.81 6.73
CA LEU A 23 -7.33 -9.57 5.30
C LEU A 23 -6.01 -9.58 4.52
N ARG A 24 -5.00 -8.85 4.99
CA ARG A 24 -3.68 -8.76 4.35
C ARG A 24 -2.98 -10.13 4.29
N ARG A 25 -3.05 -10.90 5.37
CA ARG A 25 -2.51 -12.28 5.36
C ARG A 25 -3.26 -13.17 4.37
N ALA A 26 -4.60 -13.12 4.39
CA ALA A 26 -5.42 -13.88 3.45
C ALA A 26 -5.15 -13.48 2.00
N TYR A 27 -4.88 -12.20 1.72
CA TYR A 27 -4.50 -11.73 0.39
C TYR A 27 -3.23 -12.43 -0.09
N VAL A 28 -2.16 -12.41 0.70
CA VAL A 28 -0.88 -13.03 0.34
C VAL A 28 -1.00 -14.55 0.15
N ASP A 29 -1.85 -15.21 0.94
CA ASP A 29 -2.07 -16.65 0.85
C ASP A 29 -3.04 -17.04 -0.29
N SER A 30 -3.68 -16.07 -0.94
CA SER A 30 -4.69 -16.31 -1.97
C SER A 30 -4.08 -16.48 -3.37
N PRO A 31 -4.78 -17.15 -4.30
CA PRO A 31 -4.43 -17.15 -5.72
C PRO A 31 -4.44 -15.77 -6.38
N ARG A 32 -5.05 -14.77 -5.75
CA ARG A 32 -5.11 -13.38 -6.23
C ARG A 32 -3.85 -12.59 -5.87
N TYR A 33 -2.94 -13.15 -5.06
CA TYR A 33 -1.74 -12.45 -4.64
C TYR A 33 -0.84 -12.11 -5.83
N GLN A 34 -0.77 -10.82 -6.15
CA GLN A 34 0.07 -10.31 -7.22
C GLN A 34 0.72 -8.99 -6.80
N PRO A 35 1.81 -9.04 -6.00
CA PRO A 35 2.44 -7.86 -5.44
C PRO A 35 2.97 -6.89 -6.52
N THR A 36 3.25 -7.39 -7.74
CA THR A 36 3.67 -6.60 -8.90
C THR A 36 2.56 -5.77 -9.55
N ASN A 37 1.29 -6.04 -9.22
CA ASN A 37 0.14 -5.28 -9.71
C ASN A 37 -0.22 -4.10 -8.81
N HIS A 38 0.66 -3.73 -7.86
CA HIS A 38 0.52 -2.49 -7.12
C HIS A 38 1.22 -1.37 -7.87
N PHE A 39 0.60 -0.21 -7.89
CA PHE A 39 1.11 0.96 -8.58
C PHE A 39 1.85 1.89 -7.62
N SER A 40 2.96 2.45 -8.08
CA SER A 40 3.51 3.64 -7.44
C SER A 40 2.71 4.87 -7.83
N GLN A 41 2.76 5.92 -7.01
CA GLN A 41 2.17 7.22 -7.31
C GLN A 41 2.51 7.71 -8.72
N ALA A 42 3.80 7.66 -9.10
CA ALA A 42 4.26 8.13 -10.40
C ALA A 42 3.66 7.30 -11.56
N LYS A 43 3.48 5.99 -11.37
CA LYS A 43 2.88 5.12 -12.37
C LYS A 43 1.38 5.42 -12.52
N LEU A 44 0.65 5.59 -11.42
CA LEU A 44 -0.76 6.01 -11.49
C LEU A 44 -0.92 7.36 -12.14
N GLN A 45 -0.10 8.35 -11.75
CA GLN A 45 -0.13 9.66 -12.37
C GLN A 45 0.09 9.57 -13.89
N GLY A 46 1.02 8.73 -14.35
CA GLY A 46 1.22 8.49 -15.78
C GLY A 46 0.04 7.80 -16.47
N MET A 47 -0.72 6.97 -15.75
CA MET A 47 -1.91 6.27 -16.26
C MET A 47 -3.19 7.12 -16.21
N THR A 48 -3.17 8.24 -15.50
CA THR A 48 -4.33 9.11 -15.32
C THR A 48 -4.07 10.54 -15.78
N ASN A 49 -2.95 10.83 -16.46
CA ASN A 49 -2.61 12.20 -16.86
C ASN A 49 -3.46 12.74 -18.02
N ASP A 50 -4.14 11.87 -18.74
CA ASP A 50 -5.00 12.17 -19.89
C ASP A 50 -6.48 12.32 -19.52
N VAL A 51 -6.86 12.04 -18.26
CA VAL A 51 -8.25 12.19 -17.80
C VAL A 51 -8.68 13.64 -17.87
N LYS A 52 -9.93 13.87 -18.28
CA LYS A 52 -10.44 15.24 -18.53
C LYS A 52 -10.99 15.90 -17.29
N ASP A 53 -11.59 15.10 -16.42
CA ASP A 53 -12.33 15.52 -15.24
C ASP A 53 -12.22 14.46 -14.14
N VAL A 54 -12.76 14.79 -12.97
CA VAL A 54 -12.65 13.96 -11.77
C VAL A 54 -13.55 12.72 -11.85
N GLU A 55 -14.62 12.77 -12.62
CA GLU A 55 -15.51 11.66 -12.89
C GLU A 55 -14.81 10.56 -13.72
N GLU A 56 -14.08 10.95 -14.76
CA GLU A 56 -13.25 10.02 -15.53
C GLU A 56 -12.14 9.42 -14.68
N LEU A 57 -11.51 10.22 -13.81
CA LEU A 57 -10.52 9.75 -12.86
C LEU A 57 -11.10 8.70 -11.91
N ALA A 58 -12.25 9.00 -11.28
CA ALA A 58 -12.95 8.08 -10.38
C ALA A 58 -13.32 6.77 -11.11
N LEU A 59 -13.85 6.85 -12.32
CA LEU A 59 -14.20 5.66 -13.11
C LEU A 59 -12.97 4.80 -13.44
N ARG A 60 -11.85 5.43 -13.78
CA ARG A 60 -10.60 4.73 -14.12
C ARG A 60 -9.98 4.08 -12.88
N CYS A 61 -9.86 4.81 -11.78
CA CYS A 61 -9.34 4.29 -10.52
C CYS A 61 -10.25 3.20 -9.93
N LYS A 62 -11.57 3.32 -10.07
CA LYS A 62 -12.48 2.25 -9.65
C LYS A 62 -12.19 0.93 -10.38
N LYS A 63 -11.97 0.97 -11.70
CA LYS A 63 -11.61 -0.24 -12.46
C LYS A 63 -10.29 -0.85 -11.97
N LEU A 64 -9.29 -0.01 -11.71
CA LEU A 64 -8.00 -0.47 -11.16
C LEU A 64 -8.17 -1.09 -9.75
N ALA A 65 -9.05 -0.51 -8.92
CA ALA A 65 -9.36 -1.06 -7.59
C ALA A 65 -10.14 -2.38 -7.68
N ASP A 66 -11.04 -2.53 -8.67
CA ASP A 66 -11.75 -3.80 -8.90
C ASP A 66 -10.76 -4.93 -9.32
N GLU A 67 -9.70 -4.58 -10.08
CA GLU A 67 -8.64 -5.50 -10.48
C GLU A 67 -7.69 -5.86 -9.33
N ASN A 68 -7.19 -4.85 -8.61
CA ASN A 68 -6.35 -5.02 -7.42
C ASN A 68 -6.95 -4.25 -6.22
N PRO A 69 -7.83 -4.89 -5.43
CA PRO A 69 -8.51 -4.22 -4.33
C PRO A 69 -7.61 -3.91 -3.14
N MET A 70 -6.37 -4.39 -3.11
CA MET A 70 -5.41 -4.10 -2.04
C MET A 70 -4.46 -2.94 -2.39
N ASP A 71 -4.62 -2.30 -3.55
CA ASP A 71 -3.79 -1.17 -3.94
C ASP A 71 -4.17 0.12 -3.20
N LEU A 72 -3.33 0.51 -2.25
CA LEU A 72 -3.54 1.70 -1.43
C LEU A 72 -3.42 2.99 -2.22
N GLU A 73 -2.54 3.09 -3.22
CA GLU A 73 -2.37 4.32 -3.99
C GLU A 73 -3.58 4.55 -4.90
N VAL A 74 -4.11 3.48 -5.52
CA VAL A 74 -5.36 3.55 -6.30
C VAL A 74 -6.52 4.01 -5.42
N ARG A 75 -6.66 3.42 -4.22
CA ARG A 75 -7.72 3.80 -3.29
C ARG A 75 -7.57 5.23 -2.78
N LEU A 76 -6.34 5.71 -2.56
CA LEU A 76 -6.09 7.11 -2.15
C LEU A 76 -6.55 8.09 -3.23
N ILE A 77 -6.29 7.79 -4.51
CA ILE A 77 -6.78 8.63 -5.62
C ILE A 77 -8.31 8.53 -5.74
N LEU A 78 -8.88 7.36 -5.50
CA LEU A 78 -10.34 7.17 -5.53
C LEU A 78 -11.04 7.93 -4.39
N ASP A 79 -10.48 7.92 -3.17
CA ASP A 79 -10.92 8.74 -2.03
C ASP A 79 -10.89 10.24 -2.39
N PHE A 80 -9.77 10.71 -2.97
CA PHE A 80 -9.65 12.07 -3.46
C PHE A 80 -10.74 12.40 -4.50
N ALA A 81 -10.91 11.55 -5.52
CA ALA A 81 -11.87 11.81 -6.58
C ALA A 81 -13.32 11.84 -6.06
N TYR A 82 -13.69 10.94 -5.15
CA TYR A 82 -15.01 10.97 -4.50
C TYR A 82 -15.21 12.19 -3.60
N SER A 83 -14.16 12.66 -2.92
CA SER A 83 -14.20 13.86 -2.11
C SER A 83 -14.46 15.11 -2.97
N GLU A 84 -13.75 15.26 -4.08
CA GLU A 84 -13.93 16.36 -5.03
C GLU A 84 -15.32 16.36 -5.70
N MET A 85 -15.91 15.18 -5.90
CA MET A 85 -17.27 15.01 -6.41
C MET A 85 -18.37 15.17 -5.33
N GLU A 86 -18.00 15.54 -4.10
CA GLU A 86 -18.90 15.62 -2.94
C GLU A 86 -19.63 14.30 -2.61
N GLN A 87 -19.07 13.16 -3.04
CA GLN A 87 -19.57 11.81 -2.74
C GLN A 87 -19.05 11.32 -1.39
N HIS A 88 -19.41 12.04 -0.32
CA HIS A 88 -18.79 11.87 1.01
C HIS A 88 -18.91 10.47 1.59
N ASP A 89 -20.00 9.74 1.34
CA ASP A 89 -20.16 8.36 1.82
C ASP A 89 -19.15 7.41 1.16
N LEU A 90 -18.92 7.58 -0.15
CA LEU A 90 -17.96 6.76 -0.90
C LEU A 90 -16.52 7.11 -0.51
N ALA A 91 -16.21 8.40 -0.34
CA ALA A 91 -14.92 8.86 0.16
C ALA A 91 -14.64 8.30 1.57
N ALA A 92 -15.60 8.42 2.50
CA ALA A 92 -15.47 7.89 3.86
C ALA A 92 -15.23 6.38 3.88
N GLN A 93 -15.86 5.63 2.98
CA GLN A 93 -15.64 4.19 2.84
C GLN A 93 -14.20 3.88 2.38
N GLN A 94 -13.68 4.58 1.36
CA GLN A 94 -12.29 4.41 0.92
C GLN A 94 -11.32 4.79 2.03
N HIS A 95 -11.56 5.94 2.68
CA HIS A 95 -10.74 6.44 3.77
C HIS A 95 -10.63 5.43 4.92
N ALA A 96 -11.75 4.85 5.35
CA ALA A 96 -11.77 3.84 6.41
C ALA A 96 -11.02 2.56 6.00
N PHE A 97 -11.14 2.13 4.74
CA PHE A 97 -10.42 0.96 4.23
C PHE A 97 -8.90 1.19 4.16
N ILE A 98 -8.48 2.39 3.72
CA ILE A 98 -7.08 2.80 3.68
C ILE A 98 -6.51 2.83 5.10
N ASN A 99 -7.20 3.49 6.03
CA ASN A 99 -6.75 3.60 7.42
C ASN A 99 -6.58 2.22 8.06
N GLY A 100 -7.53 1.31 7.88
CA GLY A 100 -7.40 -0.05 8.41
C GLY A 100 -6.19 -0.81 7.86
N ASN A 101 -5.85 -0.64 6.58
CA ASN A 101 -4.62 -1.21 6.03
C ASN A 101 -3.36 -0.59 6.64
N LEU A 102 -3.32 0.74 6.73
CA LEU A 102 -2.17 1.43 7.29
C LEU A 102 -1.98 1.09 8.77
N GLU A 103 -3.05 1.04 9.55
CA GLU A 103 -3.05 0.58 10.94
C GLU A 103 -2.49 -0.84 11.06
N ALA A 104 -2.87 -1.76 10.17
CA ALA A 104 -2.32 -3.10 10.17
C ALA A 104 -0.81 -3.12 9.87
N ILE A 105 -0.32 -2.24 8.99
CA ILE A 105 1.12 -2.10 8.73
C ILE A 105 1.82 -1.51 9.95
N TRP A 106 1.34 -0.41 10.51
CA TRP A 106 1.94 0.24 11.69
C TRP A 106 1.85 -0.63 12.95
N ALA A 107 0.87 -1.53 13.05
CA ALA A 107 0.78 -2.48 14.15
C ALA A 107 1.86 -3.58 14.08
N SER A 108 2.49 -3.80 12.92
CA SER A 108 3.54 -4.81 12.76
C SER A 108 4.89 -4.40 13.37
N GLY A 109 5.12 -3.10 13.60
CA GLY A 109 6.38 -2.58 14.12
C GLY A 109 6.49 -1.06 14.02
N ASP A 110 7.69 -0.52 14.24
CA ASP A 110 7.98 0.93 14.14
C ASP A 110 8.89 1.32 12.97
N GLY A 111 9.32 0.33 12.18
CA GLY A 111 10.16 0.50 11.01
C GLY A 111 11.60 0.94 11.31
N LYS A 112 12.09 0.88 12.55
CA LYS A 112 13.43 1.41 12.92
C LYS A 112 14.54 0.36 12.99
N SER A 113 14.21 -0.90 12.85
CA SER A 113 15.15 -2.02 12.88
C SER A 113 14.58 -3.19 12.09
N PHE A 114 15.38 -4.22 11.84
CA PHE A 114 14.89 -5.46 11.24
C PHE A 114 13.85 -6.16 12.11
N GLU A 115 14.01 -6.14 13.44
CA GLU A 115 13.10 -6.76 14.40
C GLU A 115 11.73 -6.07 14.47
N THR A 116 11.69 -4.78 14.12
CA THR A 116 10.48 -3.94 14.15
C THR A 116 10.11 -3.41 12.77
N ALA A 117 10.61 -4.04 11.70
CA ALA A 117 10.34 -3.65 10.33
C ALA A 117 8.84 -3.70 10.03
N TRP A 118 8.35 -2.76 9.23
CA TRP A 118 6.96 -2.78 8.80
C TRP A 118 6.73 -3.87 7.77
N VAL A 119 5.73 -4.72 7.99
CA VAL A 119 5.40 -5.82 7.09
C VAL A 119 4.49 -5.32 5.95
N VAL A 120 5.02 -5.38 4.73
CA VAL A 120 4.30 -4.98 3.50
C VAL A 120 3.93 -6.18 2.66
N VAL A 121 2.79 -6.10 1.98
CA VAL A 121 2.35 -7.12 1.01
C VAL A 121 2.77 -6.77 -0.41
N ALA A 122 3.26 -5.55 -0.63
CA ALA A 122 3.87 -5.14 -1.89
C ALA A 122 4.91 -4.03 -1.65
N VAL A 123 6.01 -4.05 -2.42
CA VAL A 123 7.06 -3.01 -2.36
C VAL A 123 6.50 -1.60 -2.65
N ALA A 124 5.41 -1.50 -3.43
CA ALA A 124 4.73 -0.23 -3.67
C ALA A 124 4.24 0.45 -2.36
N GLU A 125 3.85 -0.33 -1.35
CA GLU A 125 3.35 0.20 -0.07
C GLU A 125 4.44 0.98 0.67
N GLU A 126 5.72 0.63 0.52
CA GLU A 126 6.84 1.35 1.15
C GLU A 126 6.84 2.82 0.72
N TYR A 127 6.71 3.07 -0.58
CA TYR A 127 6.69 4.42 -1.14
C TYR A 127 5.42 5.17 -0.74
N THR A 128 4.27 4.50 -0.67
CA THR A 128 3.01 5.09 -0.16
C THR A 128 3.17 5.50 1.30
N LEU A 129 3.76 4.65 2.15
CA LEU A 129 4.05 4.98 3.56
C LEU A 129 4.99 6.17 3.68
N LEU A 130 6.10 6.19 2.92
CA LEU A 130 7.02 7.34 2.92
C LEU A 130 6.30 8.64 2.50
N SER A 131 5.43 8.57 1.50
CA SER A 131 4.64 9.72 1.03
C SER A 131 3.74 10.26 2.14
N ILE A 132 2.98 9.38 2.81
CA ILE A 132 2.09 9.72 3.93
C ILE A 132 2.87 10.33 5.10
N MET A 133 4.03 9.77 5.42
CA MET A 133 4.90 10.28 6.48
C MET A 133 5.64 11.57 6.11
N GLY A 134 5.54 12.03 4.86
CA GLY A 134 6.21 13.24 4.39
C GLY A 134 7.71 13.07 4.15
N TYR A 135 8.16 11.84 3.87
CA TYR A 135 9.55 11.50 3.55
C TYR A 135 9.75 11.22 2.06
N GLN A 136 10.96 11.45 1.60
CA GLN A 136 11.44 11.02 0.29
C GLN A 136 12.64 10.09 0.47
N MET A 137 12.67 9.03 -0.35
CA MET A 137 13.78 8.10 -0.40
C MET A 137 15.01 8.76 -1.05
N ARG A 138 16.20 8.47 -0.50
CA ARG A 138 17.50 8.81 -1.08
C ARG A 138 18.24 7.58 -1.58
N GLN A 139 18.18 6.52 -0.79
CA GLN A 139 18.86 5.27 -1.08
C GLN A 139 17.98 4.11 -0.61
N GLN A 140 18.10 2.99 -1.31
CA GLN A 140 17.49 1.71 -0.96
C GLN A 140 18.59 0.66 -0.88
N SER A 141 18.46 -0.29 0.05
CA SER A 141 19.36 -1.43 0.17
C SER A 141 18.55 -2.67 0.51
N LEU A 142 18.68 -3.69 -0.34
CA LEU A 142 18.10 -5.01 -0.11
C LEU A 142 18.99 -5.81 0.84
N MET A 143 18.40 -6.31 1.92
CA MET A 143 19.10 -7.00 3.00
C MET A 143 18.45 -8.35 3.29
N GLU A 144 19.27 -9.35 3.59
CA GLU A 144 18.81 -10.66 4.08
C GLU A 144 19.23 -10.81 5.54
N GLN A 145 18.29 -11.25 6.38
CA GLN A 145 18.59 -11.60 7.76
C GLN A 145 17.73 -12.78 8.22
N ARG A 146 18.39 -13.90 8.55
CA ARG A 146 17.77 -15.11 9.13
C ARG A 146 16.66 -15.68 8.24
N GLY A 147 16.86 -15.68 6.92
CA GLY A 147 15.93 -16.20 5.92
C GLY A 147 14.77 -15.26 5.59
N ARG A 148 14.79 -14.02 6.09
CA ARG A 148 13.83 -12.97 5.76
C ARG A 148 14.50 -11.89 4.93
N TRP A 149 13.71 -11.22 4.11
CA TRP A 149 14.18 -10.19 3.19
C TRP A 149 13.60 -8.83 3.57
N TYR A 150 14.45 -7.83 3.54
CA TYR A 150 14.12 -6.48 3.96
C TYR A 150 14.60 -5.46 2.95
N ASP A 151 13.79 -4.43 2.75
CA ASP A 151 14.25 -3.18 2.15
C ASP A 151 14.57 -2.18 3.27
N MET A 152 15.80 -1.67 3.26
CA MET A 152 16.23 -0.56 4.10
C MET A 152 16.25 0.71 3.27
N LEU A 153 15.37 1.65 3.60
CA LEU A 153 15.21 2.92 2.89
C LEU A 153 15.82 4.06 3.70
N THR A 154 16.90 4.64 3.19
CA THR A 154 17.45 5.88 3.73
C THR A 154 16.65 7.06 3.18
N CYS A 155 16.07 7.86 4.07
CA CYS A 155 15.06 8.86 3.77
C CYS A 155 15.38 10.23 4.39
N VAL A 156 14.88 11.30 3.77
CA VAL A 156 14.89 12.65 4.34
C VAL A 156 13.49 13.26 4.31
N PRO A 157 13.15 14.20 5.20
CA PRO A 157 11.89 14.94 5.12
C PRO A 157 11.76 15.64 3.76
N ARG A 158 10.60 15.51 3.10
CA ARG A 158 10.33 16.19 1.82
C ARG A 158 10.49 17.70 1.92
N LYS A 159 10.03 18.28 3.03
CA LYS A 159 10.08 19.72 3.31
C LYS A 159 11.46 20.22 3.75
N ASN A 160 12.36 19.32 4.14
CA ASN A 160 13.74 19.67 4.54
C ASN A 160 14.73 18.62 4.02
N PRO A 161 15.06 18.66 2.71
CA PRO A 161 15.87 17.62 2.08
C PRO A 161 17.34 17.57 2.53
N THR A 162 17.78 18.55 3.33
CA THR A 162 19.12 18.68 3.91
C THR A 162 19.20 18.24 5.37
N ALA A 163 18.09 17.80 5.97
CA ALA A 163 18.11 17.23 7.32
C ALA A 163 18.95 15.95 7.37
N GLU A 164 19.32 15.54 8.59
CA GLU A 164 19.95 14.24 8.77
C GLU A 164 19.04 13.11 8.25
N PRO A 165 19.58 12.17 7.45
CA PRO A 165 18.80 11.04 6.97
C PRO A 165 18.34 10.14 8.12
N VAL A 166 17.17 9.55 7.94
CA VAL A 166 16.64 8.48 8.79
C VAL A 166 16.53 7.21 7.98
N GLU A 167 16.57 6.06 8.65
CA GLU A 167 16.41 4.76 8.00
C GLU A 167 15.07 4.15 8.40
N PHE A 168 14.37 3.62 7.39
CA PHE A 168 13.16 2.83 7.58
C PHE A 168 13.37 1.42 7.04
N TYR A 169 12.90 0.43 7.79
CA TYR A 169 13.02 -0.98 7.47
C TYR A 169 11.64 -1.55 7.16
N PHE A 170 11.55 -2.22 6.01
CA PHE A 170 10.35 -2.89 5.54
C PHE A 170 10.65 -4.37 5.37
N ASP A 171 9.81 -5.22 5.93
CA ASP A 171 9.86 -6.65 5.66
C ASP A 171 9.11 -6.94 4.35
N ILE A 172 9.88 -7.36 3.35
CA ILE A 172 9.42 -7.66 2.00
C ILE A 172 9.47 -9.15 1.72
N THR A 173 9.52 -10.01 2.74
CA THR A 173 9.72 -11.46 2.57
C THR A 173 8.67 -12.06 1.63
N ASP A 174 7.40 -11.67 1.80
CA ASP A 174 6.30 -12.13 0.95
C ASP A 174 6.42 -11.64 -0.51
N PRO A 175 6.55 -10.33 -0.80
CA PRO A 175 6.70 -9.86 -2.18
C PRO A 175 8.01 -10.31 -2.82
N PHE A 176 9.11 -10.39 -2.08
CA PHE A 176 10.39 -10.93 -2.56
C PHE A 176 10.26 -12.42 -2.92
N GLY A 177 9.60 -13.21 -2.08
CA GLY A 177 9.36 -14.63 -2.34
C GLY A 177 8.51 -14.87 -3.59
N TYR A 178 7.54 -13.99 -3.87
CA TYR A 178 6.78 -14.01 -5.13
C TYR A 178 7.68 -13.70 -6.33
N LEU A 179 8.44 -12.60 -6.27
CA LEU A 179 9.33 -12.17 -7.36
C LEU A 179 10.39 -13.23 -7.68
N SER A 180 10.95 -13.86 -6.65
CA SER A 180 11.97 -14.90 -6.80
C SER A 180 11.46 -16.11 -7.58
N LYS A 181 10.17 -16.45 -7.47
CA LYS A 181 9.53 -17.53 -8.24
C LYS A 181 9.25 -17.17 -9.70
N LEU A 182 9.12 -15.87 -10.00
CA LEU A 182 8.90 -15.41 -11.38
C LEU A 182 10.19 -15.35 -12.20
N PHE A 183 11.32 -15.08 -11.54
CA PHE A 183 12.60 -14.83 -12.21
C PHE A 183 13.69 -15.88 -11.92
N GLY A 184 13.41 -16.84 -11.02
CA GLY A 184 14.27 -17.99 -10.72
C GLY A 184 13.84 -19.23 -11.48
#